data_AF-A0A8H5QGE3-F1
#
_entry.id   AF-A0A8H5QGE3-F1
#
_cell.length_a   1.000
_cell.length_b   1.000
_cell.length_c   1.000
_cell.angle_alpha   90.00
_cell.angle_beta   90.00
_cell.angle_gamma   90.00
#
_symmetry.space_group_name_H-M   'P 1'
#
loop_
_entity.id
_entity.type
_entity.pdbx_description
1 polymer ?
#
loop_
_entity_poly.entity_id
_entity_poly.type
_entity_poly.pdbx_seq_one_letter_code
_entity_poly.pdbx_strand_id
1 'polypeptide(L)'
;MSWAPDSPVELPDGRLVCGNHGLVVCGRCCVDYSFMDDVLDDDSIEGRVRRLEEYEDDLDRAGALDIEKLDPIRHMEISRGSGSVLPTVFVPPPSVTPQSLFPAGIGRKAHPPVTRFIRADDPESFLVYTDGACLGNGQVEPKGGWAFVFGPQEPDTTTSVYEQLENQGPLGDYANQTSNRAELRAIIGALRYRNWASEGFTTLVLATDSEYVVKGATEWIRAWLRRGWRKSDGAVVSNVDMWQLFLGEVERWHEYAVKIQLWKIPREWNTEADRLAKEGAQLDEELTYRERLGIFP
;
A
#
# COMPACT_ATOMS: atom_id res chain seq x y z
N MET A 1 23.06 -14.31 -7.76
CA MET A 1 23.98 -14.94 -6.80
C MET A 1 23.22 -15.15 -5.50
N SER A 2 23.56 -16.21 -4.78
CA SER A 2 22.80 -16.87 -3.69
C SER A 2 22.08 -15.93 -2.72
N TRP A 3 20.75 -16.00 -2.76
CA TRP A 3 19.87 -15.52 -1.71
C TRP A 3 20.14 -16.32 -0.43
N ALA A 4 20.61 -15.65 0.62
CA ALA A 4 20.64 -16.19 1.96
C ALA A 4 19.51 -15.49 2.73
N PRO A 5 18.57 -16.22 3.35
CA PRO A 5 17.60 -15.61 4.24
C PRO A 5 18.36 -15.03 5.45
N ASP A 6 18.26 -13.72 5.66
CA ASP A 6 18.88 -13.05 6.81
C ASP A 6 18.35 -13.62 8.14
N SER A 7 19.22 -13.59 9.15
CA SER A 7 19.01 -14.28 10.43
C SER A 7 17.73 -13.82 11.15
N PRO A 8 16.98 -14.75 11.78
CA PRO A 8 15.80 -14.42 12.58
C PRO A 8 16.16 -13.55 13.79
N VAL A 9 15.18 -12.78 14.26
CA VAL A 9 15.24 -12.01 15.51
C VAL A 9 14.27 -12.64 16.51
N GLU A 10 14.75 -12.89 17.73
CA GLU A 10 13.94 -13.42 18.82
C GLU A 10 13.26 -12.28 19.59
N LEU A 11 11.94 -12.38 19.76
CA LEU A 11 11.12 -11.46 20.54
C LEU A 11 11.23 -11.78 22.03
N PRO A 12 10.85 -10.84 22.93
CA PRO A 12 10.90 -11.07 24.38
C PRO A 12 10.06 -12.24 24.90
N ASP A 13 9.11 -12.73 24.10
CA ASP A 13 8.26 -13.89 24.38
C ASP A 13 8.82 -15.20 23.80
N GLY A 14 10.04 -15.19 23.25
CA GLY A 14 10.73 -16.36 22.70
C GLY A 14 10.39 -16.69 21.24
N ARG A 15 9.48 -15.93 20.59
CA ARG A 15 9.11 -16.18 19.19
C ARG A 15 10.16 -15.62 18.23
N LEU A 16 10.40 -16.33 17.13
CA LEU A 16 11.29 -15.88 16.05
C LEU A 16 10.51 -15.14 14.96
N VAL A 17 11.05 -14.02 14.49
CA VAL A 17 10.53 -13.28 13.34
C VAL A 17 11.63 -13.00 12.32
N CYS A 18 11.24 -12.75 11.06
CA CYS A 18 12.16 -12.28 10.03
C CYS A 18 12.83 -10.97 10.47
N GLY A 19 14.17 -10.94 10.50
CA GLY A 19 14.90 -9.77 10.98
C GLY A 19 14.64 -8.48 10.20
N ASN A 20 14.37 -8.58 8.90
CA ASN A 20 14.15 -7.39 8.04
C ASN A 20 12.68 -6.96 7.93
N HIS A 21 11.74 -7.83 8.26
CA HIS A 21 10.31 -7.59 8.04
C HIS A 21 9.46 -7.71 9.32
N GLY A 22 10.02 -8.24 10.41
CA GLY A 22 9.32 -8.42 11.69
C GLY A 22 8.18 -9.43 11.64
N LEU A 23 8.18 -10.33 10.64
CA LEU A 23 7.08 -11.27 10.40
C LEU A 23 7.46 -12.69 10.82
N VAL A 24 6.57 -13.38 11.56
CA VAL A 24 6.71 -14.81 11.91
C VAL A 24 6.67 -15.67 10.65
N VAL A 25 5.72 -15.42 9.75
CA VAL A 25 5.73 -15.99 8.39
C VAL A 25 6.09 -14.88 7.41
N CYS A 26 7.29 -14.95 6.85
CA CYS A 26 7.80 -13.94 5.96
C CYS A 26 7.71 -14.39 4.51
N GLY A 27 6.61 -14.05 3.84
CA GLY A 27 6.41 -14.34 2.40
C GLY A 27 7.40 -13.64 1.46
N ARG A 28 8.16 -12.67 1.98
CA ARG A 28 9.20 -11.94 1.22
C ARG A 28 10.58 -12.58 1.31
N CYS A 29 10.86 -13.22 2.44
CA CYS A 29 12.03 -14.06 2.64
C CYS A 29 11.66 -15.55 2.50
N CYS A 30 10.45 -15.90 2.05
CA CYS A 30 9.95 -17.28 1.94
C CYS A 30 10.33 -18.19 3.14
N VAL A 31 10.38 -17.64 4.36
CA VAL A 31 10.74 -18.37 5.58
C VAL A 31 9.60 -18.26 6.58
N ASP A 32 9.21 -19.41 7.11
CA ASP A 32 8.25 -19.56 8.18
C ASP A 32 8.98 -19.88 9.49
N TYR A 33 8.83 -19.00 10.48
CA TYR A 33 9.42 -19.12 11.81
C TYR A 33 8.42 -19.64 12.86
N SER A 34 7.20 -20.04 12.47
CA SER A 34 6.17 -20.56 13.39
C SER A 34 6.49 -21.96 13.93
N PHE A 35 7.51 -22.63 13.41
CA PHE A 35 7.90 -23.98 13.84
C PHE A 35 8.29 -24.07 15.33
N MET A 36 8.60 -22.95 15.99
CA MET A 36 8.88 -22.93 17.43
C MET A 36 7.62 -22.99 18.29
N ASP A 37 6.45 -22.63 17.77
CA ASP A 37 5.19 -22.71 18.51
C ASP A 37 4.80 -24.18 18.78
N ASP A 38 5.23 -25.11 17.91
CA ASP A 38 5.02 -26.56 18.08
C ASP A 38 6.02 -27.22 19.05
N VAL A 39 7.14 -26.55 19.36
CA VAL A 39 8.24 -27.13 20.16
C VAL A 39 8.16 -26.70 21.64
N LEU A 40 7.33 -25.70 21.96
CA LEU A 40 7.13 -25.21 23.32
C LEU A 40 6.05 -26.00 24.11
N ASP A 41 5.37 -26.96 23.48
CA ASP A 41 4.40 -27.87 24.11
C ASP A 41 4.96 -29.31 24.22
N ASP A 42 5.51 -29.68 25.38
CA ASP A 42 6.06 -31.02 25.63
C ASP A 42 4.96 -32.06 26.01
N ASP A 43 5.17 -33.29 25.52
CA ASP A 43 4.22 -34.37 25.25
C ASP A 43 3.75 -35.18 26.48
N SER A 44 2.46 -35.09 26.85
CA SER A 44 1.75 -36.28 27.37
C SER A 44 0.24 -36.26 27.09
N ILE A 45 -0.29 -37.39 26.61
CA ILE A 45 -1.70 -37.57 26.22
C ILE A 45 -2.65 -37.43 27.42
N GLU A 46 -2.24 -37.80 28.64
CA GLU A 46 -3.06 -37.64 29.86
C GLU A 46 -3.14 -36.20 30.37
N GLY A 47 -2.15 -35.36 30.05
CA GLY A 47 -2.22 -33.92 30.27
C GLY A 47 -3.19 -33.23 29.32
N ARG A 48 -3.35 -33.74 28.08
CA ARG A 48 -4.20 -33.14 27.04
C ARG A 48 -5.70 -33.19 27.37
N VAL A 49 -6.19 -34.26 28.00
CA VAL A 49 -7.63 -34.40 28.27
C VAL A 49 -8.07 -33.54 29.47
N ARG A 50 -7.30 -33.53 30.56
CA ARG A 50 -7.58 -32.68 31.72
C ARG A 50 -7.41 -31.18 31.42
N ARG A 51 -6.48 -30.84 30.52
CA ARG A 51 -6.23 -29.45 30.13
C ARG A 51 -7.28 -28.92 29.17
N LEU A 52 -7.93 -29.74 28.33
CA LEU A 52 -9.01 -29.28 27.44
C LEU A 52 -10.23 -28.76 28.21
N GLU A 53 -10.59 -29.41 29.33
CA GLU A 53 -11.70 -28.98 30.17
C GLU A 53 -11.37 -27.70 30.96
N GLU A 54 -10.11 -27.50 31.38
CA GLU A 54 -9.65 -26.23 31.97
C GLU A 54 -9.40 -25.13 30.92
N TYR A 55 -8.98 -25.48 29.69
CA TYR A 55 -8.76 -24.53 28.58
C TYR A 55 -10.06 -23.99 28.00
N GLU A 56 -11.15 -24.78 27.94
CA GLU A 56 -12.45 -24.27 27.52
C GLU A 56 -12.98 -23.23 28.52
N ASP A 57 -12.80 -23.47 29.83
CA ASP A 57 -13.16 -22.53 30.90
C ASP A 57 -12.25 -21.29 30.94
N ASP A 58 -10.96 -21.42 30.62
CA ASP A 58 -9.99 -20.32 30.57
C ASP A 58 -10.03 -19.53 29.25
N LEU A 59 -10.41 -20.13 28.11
CA LEU A 59 -10.66 -19.40 26.84
C LEU A 59 -11.94 -18.56 26.90
N ASP A 60 -12.94 -19.00 27.66
CA ASP A 60 -14.13 -18.20 27.98
C ASP A 60 -13.80 -17.06 28.97
N ARG A 61 -12.72 -17.18 29.75
CA ARG A 61 -12.26 -16.18 30.74
C ARG A 61 -11.20 -15.22 30.23
N ALA A 62 -10.27 -15.69 29.41
CA ALA A 62 -9.20 -14.96 28.76
C ALA A 62 -9.58 -14.80 27.29
N GLY A 63 -10.53 -13.89 27.04
CA GLY A 63 -11.11 -13.66 25.72
C GLY A 63 -10.08 -13.75 24.61
N ALA A 64 -10.33 -14.68 23.69
CA ALA A 64 -9.55 -15.00 22.50
C ALA A 64 -8.59 -13.87 22.12
N LEU A 65 -7.29 -14.13 22.21
CA LEU A 65 -6.29 -13.30 21.55
C LEU A 65 -6.56 -13.39 20.05
N ASP A 66 -7.34 -12.43 19.55
CA ASP A 66 -7.68 -12.27 18.13
C ASP A 66 -6.39 -12.27 17.31
N ILE A 67 -6.09 -13.41 16.69
CA ILE A 67 -5.06 -13.53 15.67
C ILE A 67 -5.37 -12.58 14.49
N GLU A 68 -6.64 -12.18 14.31
CA GLU A 68 -7.07 -11.12 13.39
C GLU A 68 -6.47 -9.73 13.69
N LYS A 69 -6.05 -9.46 14.94
CA LYS A 69 -5.46 -8.17 15.33
C LYS A 69 -3.97 -8.04 14.97
N LEU A 70 -3.31 -9.13 14.56
CA LEU A 70 -1.85 -9.14 14.38
C LEU A 70 -1.37 -8.67 12.99
N ASP A 71 -2.22 -8.66 11.96
CA ASP A 71 -1.92 -7.97 10.69
C ASP A 71 -3.20 -7.62 9.90
N PRO A 72 -3.89 -6.52 10.25
CA PRO A 72 -5.20 -6.20 9.69
C PRO A 72 -5.18 -5.85 8.20
N ILE A 73 -4.03 -5.80 7.52
CA ILE A 73 -3.94 -5.47 6.08
C ILE A 73 -4.10 -6.69 5.18
N ARG A 74 -3.74 -7.89 5.66
CA ARG A 74 -3.68 -9.11 4.84
C ARG A 74 -5.04 -9.63 4.39
N HIS A 75 -6.10 -9.37 5.15
CA HIS A 75 -7.45 -9.84 4.84
C HIS A 75 -8.43 -8.70 4.53
N MET A 76 -7.91 -7.54 4.09
CA MET A 76 -8.74 -6.35 3.91
C MET A 76 -9.66 -6.45 2.72
N GLU A 77 -10.96 -6.59 3.02
CA GLU A 77 -12.04 -6.45 2.06
C GLU A 77 -11.88 -5.15 1.25
N ILE A 78 -11.97 -5.31 -0.07
CA ILE A 78 -12.05 -4.18 -1.00
C ILE A 78 -13.35 -3.44 -0.70
N SER A 79 -13.26 -2.24 -0.15
CA SER A 79 -14.42 -1.39 0.10
C SER A 79 -14.61 -0.36 -1.03
N ARG A 80 -15.86 -0.17 -1.44
CA ARG A 80 -16.23 0.96 -2.29
C ARG A 80 -16.42 2.17 -1.40
N GLY A 81 -15.48 3.11 -1.44
CA GLY A 81 -15.53 4.31 -0.64
C GLY A 81 -16.75 5.18 -0.95
N SER A 82 -17.35 5.70 0.11
CA SER A 82 -18.54 6.56 0.02
C SER A 82 -18.19 8.01 -0.33
N GLY A 83 -16.94 8.41 -0.09
CA GLY A 83 -16.51 9.81 -0.15
C GLY A 83 -16.89 10.63 1.07
N SER A 84 -17.12 9.96 2.22
CA SER A 84 -17.33 10.59 3.53
C SER A 84 -16.08 11.33 4.01
N VAL A 85 -14.91 10.80 3.63
CA VAL A 85 -13.60 11.45 3.78
C VAL A 85 -12.99 11.62 2.40
N LEU A 86 -12.41 12.79 2.16
CA LEU A 86 -11.74 13.11 0.90
C LEU A 86 -10.28 13.50 1.16
N PRO A 87 -9.37 13.16 0.24
CA PRO A 87 -7.99 13.63 0.33
C PRO A 87 -7.95 15.15 0.17
N THR A 88 -6.89 15.76 0.69
CA THR A 88 -6.68 17.22 0.58
C THR A 88 -5.51 17.54 -0.34
N VAL A 89 -5.43 18.78 -0.83
CA VAL A 89 -4.26 19.25 -1.57
C VAL A 89 -3.14 19.56 -0.58
N PHE A 90 -1.95 19.01 -0.82
CA PHE A 90 -0.74 19.45 -0.14
C PHE A 90 -0.27 20.79 -0.73
N VAL A 91 -0.09 21.78 0.14
CA VAL A 91 0.40 23.10 -0.26
C VAL A 91 1.82 23.27 0.30
N PRO A 92 2.87 23.12 -0.52
CA PRO A 92 4.23 23.30 -0.04
C PRO A 92 4.54 24.78 0.25
N PRO A 93 5.52 25.08 1.11
CA PRO A 93 6.12 26.40 1.18
C PRO A 93 6.59 26.90 -0.20
N PRO A 94 6.65 28.23 -0.43
CA PRO A 94 7.13 28.77 -1.71
C PRO A 94 8.55 28.29 -2.06
N SER A 95 8.79 28.00 -3.34
CA SER A 95 10.12 27.70 -3.90
C SER A 95 10.85 26.46 -3.35
N VAL A 96 10.15 25.55 -2.66
CA VAL A 96 10.74 24.28 -2.20
C VAL A 96 10.52 23.17 -3.22
N THR A 97 11.50 22.28 -3.33
CA THR A 97 11.37 21.02 -4.09
C THR A 97 10.95 19.89 -3.14
N PRO A 98 10.32 18.82 -3.65
CA PRO A 98 10.05 17.60 -2.90
C PRO A 98 11.28 17.08 -2.17
N GLN A 99 12.45 17.07 -2.82
CA GLN A 99 13.70 16.59 -2.23
C GLN A 99 14.17 17.47 -1.07
N SER A 100 13.97 18.79 -1.15
CA SER A 100 14.35 19.71 -0.07
C SER A 100 13.39 19.65 1.12
N LEU A 101 12.10 19.41 0.88
CA LEU A 101 11.07 19.38 1.90
C LEU A 101 10.93 18.00 2.56
N PHE A 102 11.17 16.94 1.80
CA PHE A 102 11.14 15.54 2.21
C PHE A 102 12.48 14.85 1.90
N PRO A 103 13.58 15.23 2.57
CA PRO A 103 14.85 14.55 2.40
C PRO A 103 14.78 13.09 2.88
N ALA A 104 15.82 12.32 2.53
CA ALA A 104 16.01 10.99 3.11
C ALA A 104 16.18 11.10 4.64
N GLY A 105 15.32 10.40 5.37
CA GLY A 105 15.30 10.38 6.84
C GLY A 105 15.04 8.97 7.36
N ILE A 106 15.55 8.68 8.56
CA ILE A 106 15.39 7.38 9.20
C ILE A 106 14.06 7.33 9.96
N GLY A 107 13.14 6.49 9.51
CA GLY A 107 11.90 6.14 10.20
C GLY A 107 12.21 5.24 11.40
N ARG A 108 12.42 5.86 12.57
CA ARG A 108 12.84 5.15 13.80
C ARG A 108 11.74 4.34 14.48
N LYS A 109 10.47 4.61 14.14
CA LYS A 109 9.30 3.87 14.63
C LYS A 109 9.05 2.59 13.82
N ALA A 110 9.73 2.41 12.68
CA ALA A 110 9.74 1.14 11.96
C ALA A 110 10.74 0.17 12.59
N HIS A 111 10.43 -1.13 12.53
CA HIS A 111 11.30 -2.20 13.02
C HIS A 111 11.55 -3.24 11.91
N PRO A 112 12.78 -3.34 11.37
CA PRO A 112 13.95 -2.48 11.64
C PRO A 112 13.73 -1.03 11.17
N PRO A 113 14.55 -0.06 11.63
CA PRO A 113 14.50 1.31 11.10
C PRO A 113 14.75 1.33 9.60
N VAL A 114 13.98 2.14 8.88
CA VAL A 114 14.01 2.22 7.41
C VAL A 114 14.17 3.66 6.94
N THR A 115 14.84 3.86 5.81
CA THR A 115 14.94 5.19 5.21
C THR A 115 13.68 5.50 4.39
N ARG A 116 13.14 6.71 4.57
CA ARG A 116 11.96 7.25 3.87
C ARG A 116 12.19 8.70 3.46
N PHE A 117 11.34 9.23 2.60
CA PHE A 117 11.27 10.67 2.33
C PHE A 117 10.44 11.36 3.42
N ILE A 118 11.10 11.73 4.53
CA ILE A 118 10.44 12.26 5.73
C ILE A 118 10.47 13.78 5.68
N ARG A 119 9.35 14.42 6.01
CA ARG A 119 9.25 15.87 6.00
C ARG A 119 10.21 16.49 7.04
N ALA A 120 11.00 17.46 6.61
CA ALA A 120 12.09 18.01 7.42
C ALA A 120 11.62 18.68 8.73
N ASP A 121 10.42 19.28 8.74
CA ASP A 121 9.80 19.98 9.86
C ASP A 121 8.67 19.18 10.54
N ASP A 122 8.34 17.98 10.04
CA ASP A 122 7.29 17.11 10.56
C ASP A 122 7.65 15.63 10.36
N PRO A 123 8.29 14.98 11.35
CA PRO A 123 8.78 13.61 11.20
C PRO A 123 7.67 12.55 11.08
N GLU A 124 6.39 12.92 11.30
CA GLU A 124 5.25 12.02 11.11
C GLU A 124 4.59 12.18 9.73
N SER A 125 5.13 13.04 8.87
CA SER A 125 4.72 13.20 7.49
C SER A 125 5.77 12.64 6.54
N PHE A 126 5.34 11.83 5.56
CA PHE A 126 6.25 11.31 4.54
C PHE A 126 5.67 11.36 3.14
N LEU A 127 6.57 11.35 2.16
CA LEU A 127 6.28 11.51 0.74
C LEU A 127 6.40 10.17 -0.01
N VAL A 128 5.44 9.91 -0.89
CA VAL A 128 5.50 8.84 -1.89
C VAL A 128 5.33 9.47 -3.27
N TYR A 129 6.23 9.15 -4.19
CA TYR A 129 6.06 9.49 -5.60
C TYR A 129 5.25 8.41 -6.30
N THR A 130 4.36 8.79 -7.21
CA THR A 130 3.47 7.87 -7.94
C THR A 130 3.41 8.27 -9.41
N ASP A 131 3.33 7.30 -10.30
CA ASP A 131 3.20 7.54 -11.75
C ASP A 131 2.50 6.38 -12.47
N GLY A 132 1.80 6.70 -13.57
CA GLY A 132 1.14 5.76 -14.44
C GLY A 132 1.46 5.98 -15.92
N ALA A 133 2.03 4.97 -16.57
CA ALA A 133 2.36 4.98 -17.98
C ALA A 133 1.42 4.08 -18.78
N CYS A 134 1.23 4.41 -20.07
CA CYS A 134 0.54 3.54 -21.01
C CYS A 134 1.18 3.65 -22.39
N LEU A 135 1.87 2.59 -22.81
CA LEU A 135 2.42 2.42 -24.15
C LEU A 135 1.27 2.13 -25.11
N GLY A 136 1.23 2.84 -26.24
CA GLY A 136 0.13 2.69 -27.20
C GLY A 136 -1.22 3.16 -26.67
N ASN A 137 -1.25 4.15 -25.76
CA ASN A 137 -2.51 4.68 -25.22
C ASN A 137 -3.50 5.08 -26.33
N GLY A 138 -4.73 4.55 -26.28
CA GLY A 138 -5.76 4.75 -27.29
C GLY A 138 -5.59 3.94 -28.59
N GLN A 139 -4.58 3.08 -28.68
CA GLN A 139 -4.37 2.14 -29.78
C GLN A 139 -5.05 0.79 -29.49
N VAL A 140 -4.91 -0.16 -30.42
CA VAL A 140 -5.58 -1.48 -30.36
C VAL A 140 -5.08 -2.34 -29.19
N GLU A 141 -3.78 -2.27 -28.88
CA GLU A 141 -3.14 -3.08 -27.82
C GLU A 141 -2.35 -2.17 -26.86
N PRO A 142 -3.04 -1.39 -26.01
CA PRO A 142 -2.37 -0.56 -25.02
C PRO A 142 -1.77 -1.44 -23.91
N LYS A 143 -0.53 -1.14 -23.51
CA LYS A 143 0.10 -1.74 -22.33
C LYS A 143 0.34 -0.65 -21.29
N GLY A 144 -0.36 -0.75 -20.17
CA GLY A 144 -0.26 0.13 -19.01
C GLY A 144 0.69 -0.44 -17.97
N GLY A 145 1.32 0.46 -17.23
CA GLY A 145 2.15 0.14 -16.08
C GLY A 145 2.07 1.25 -15.06
N TRP A 146 2.23 0.90 -13.79
CA TRP A 146 2.09 1.84 -12.68
C TRP A 146 3.23 1.62 -11.70
N ALA A 147 3.64 2.68 -11.01
CA ALA A 147 4.72 2.61 -10.06
C ALA A 147 4.56 3.59 -8.91
N PHE A 148 5.21 3.28 -7.79
CA PHE A 148 5.42 4.23 -6.71
C PHE A 148 6.79 4.06 -6.05
N VAL A 149 7.32 5.17 -5.53
CA VAL A 149 8.64 5.26 -4.88
C VAL A 149 8.44 5.87 -3.50
N PHE A 150 8.78 5.12 -2.46
CA PHE A 150 8.50 5.45 -1.06
C PHE A 150 9.76 5.62 -0.20
N GLY A 151 10.95 5.49 -0.80
CA GLY A 151 12.21 5.81 -0.15
C GLY A 151 13.33 6.06 -1.17
N PRO A 152 14.50 6.55 -0.72
CA PRO A 152 15.66 6.67 -1.59
C PRO A 152 16.10 5.29 -2.07
N GLN A 153 16.72 5.22 -3.25
CA GLN A 153 17.32 3.97 -3.71
C GLN A 153 18.48 3.60 -2.79
N GLU A 154 18.38 2.45 -2.13
CA GLU A 154 19.42 1.89 -1.26
C GLU A 154 19.71 0.45 -1.71
N PRO A 155 20.97 0.01 -1.69
CA PRO A 155 21.31 -1.38 -1.95
C PRO A 155 20.51 -2.32 -1.04
N ASP A 156 20.06 -3.44 -1.59
CA ASP A 156 19.39 -4.53 -0.87
C ASP A 156 18.10 -4.11 -0.11
N THR A 157 17.55 -2.92 -0.40
CA THR A 157 16.32 -2.41 0.19
C THR A 157 15.31 -2.08 -0.90
N THR A 158 14.11 -2.64 -0.80
CA THR A 158 13.04 -2.23 -1.70
C THR A 158 12.49 -0.88 -1.25
N THR A 159 12.60 0.11 -2.13
CA THR A 159 12.09 1.48 -1.92
C THR A 159 11.18 1.97 -3.04
N SER A 160 10.88 1.09 -3.99
CA SER A 160 9.93 1.30 -5.07
C SER A 160 9.23 0.00 -5.45
N VAL A 161 8.11 0.15 -6.15
CA VAL A 161 7.31 -0.93 -6.69
C VAL A 161 6.78 -0.50 -8.05
N TYR A 162 6.76 -1.43 -9.00
CA TYR A 162 6.19 -1.21 -10.31
C TYR A 162 5.66 -2.52 -10.88
N GLU A 163 4.52 -2.45 -11.55
CA GLU A 163 3.83 -3.61 -12.09
C GLU A 163 3.11 -3.22 -13.39
N GLN A 164 2.68 -4.25 -14.13
CA GLN A 164 1.78 -4.06 -15.25
C GLN A 164 0.38 -3.69 -14.76
N LEU A 165 -0.33 -2.86 -15.53
CA LEU A 165 -1.72 -2.55 -15.25
C LEU A 165 -2.60 -3.74 -15.65
N GLU A 166 -3.46 -4.15 -14.73
CA GLU A 166 -4.43 -5.22 -14.93
C GLU A 166 -5.56 -4.84 -15.93
N ASN A 167 -6.06 -5.84 -16.67
CA ASN A 167 -7.20 -5.70 -17.59
C ASN A 167 -8.56 -5.75 -16.87
N GLN A 168 -8.61 -6.41 -15.73
CA GLN A 168 -9.79 -6.53 -14.89
C GLN A 168 -9.53 -5.78 -13.59
N GLY A 169 -10.36 -4.82 -13.24
CA GLY A 169 -10.21 -3.99 -12.04
C GLY A 169 -10.55 -4.71 -10.73
N PRO A 170 -10.37 -4.01 -9.59
CA PRO A 170 -10.58 -4.56 -8.25
C PRO A 170 -11.99 -5.08 -7.96
N LEU A 171 -12.96 -4.68 -8.78
CA LEU A 171 -14.38 -5.03 -8.62
C LEU A 171 -14.83 -6.08 -9.63
N GLY A 172 -13.89 -6.69 -10.35
CA GLY A 172 -14.17 -7.70 -11.39
C GLY A 172 -14.58 -7.12 -12.75
N ASP A 173 -14.67 -5.79 -12.87
CA ASP A 173 -15.02 -5.10 -14.12
C ASP A 173 -13.83 -5.05 -15.08
N TYR A 174 -14.03 -5.45 -16.34
CA TYR A 174 -13.03 -5.26 -17.39
C TYR A 174 -12.96 -3.79 -17.83
N ALA A 175 -11.76 -3.26 -17.96
CA ALA A 175 -11.53 -1.89 -18.40
C ALA A 175 -10.29 -1.81 -19.30
N ASN A 176 -10.36 -0.94 -20.31
CA ASN A 176 -9.21 -0.68 -21.17
C ASN A 176 -8.06 -0.08 -20.35
N GLN A 177 -6.85 -0.53 -20.67
CA GLN A 177 -5.64 0.05 -20.11
C GLN A 177 -5.45 1.46 -20.69
N THR A 178 -5.33 2.45 -19.81
CA THR A 178 -5.09 3.85 -20.17
C THR A 178 -4.13 4.47 -19.17
N SER A 179 -3.45 5.55 -19.56
CA SER A 179 -2.56 6.28 -18.64
C SER A 179 -3.33 6.76 -17.40
N ASN A 180 -4.51 7.37 -17.56
CA ASN A 180 -5.33 7.81 -16.41
C ASN A 180 -5.69 6.68 -15.43
N ARG A 181 -5.91 5.46 -15.92
CA ARG A 181 -6.18 4.31 -15.06
C ARG A 181 -4.92 3.85 -14.33
N ALA A 182 -3.78 3.83 -15.01
CA ALA A 182 -2.47 3.53 -14.42
C ALA A 182 -2.11 4.52 -13.30
N GLU A 183 -2.38 5.82 -13.51
CA GLU A 183 -2.12 6.88 -12.52
C GLU A 183 -2.91 6.67 -11.22
N LEU A 184 -4.20 6.33 -11.33
CA LEU A 184 -5.02 5.99 -10.16
C LEU A 184 -4.53 4.72 -9.48
N ARG A 185 -4.16 3.71 -10.28
CA ARG A 185 -3.68 2.43 -9.77
C ARG A 185 -2.36 2.56 -9.01
N ALA A 186 -1.49 3.49 -9.41
CA ALA A 186 -0.25 3.82 -8.71
C ALA A 186 -0.49 4.33 -7.28
N ILE A 187 -1.43 5.26 -7.12
CA ILE A 187 -1.85 5.76 -5.81
C ILE A 187 -2.46 4.66 -4.95
N ILE A 188 -3.38 3.88 -5.52
CA ILE A 188 -4.01 2.77 -4.80
C ILE A 188 -2.95 1.76 -4.35
N GLY A 189 -1.99 1.46 -5.23
CA GLY A 189 -0.85 0.60 -4.93
C GLY A 189 -0.04 1.11 -3.76
N ALA A 190 0.32 2.40 -3.75
CA ALA A 190 1.03 3.02 -2.63
C ALA A 190 0.25 2.92 -1.31
N LEU A 191 -1.06 3.18 -1.34
CA LEU A 191 -1.91 3.15 -0.14
C LEU A 191 -2.15 1.73 0.39
N ARG A 192 -2.14 0.71 -0.49
CA ARG A 192 -2.35 -0.69 -0.10
C ARG A 192 -1.06 -1.46 0.15
N TYR A 193 0.10 -0.89 -0.16
CA TYR A 193 1.37 -1.62 -0.10
C TYR A 193 1.73 -2.12 1.31
N ARG A 194 1.53 -1.27 2.33
CA ARG A 194 1.82 -1.65 3.72
C ARG A 194 1.14 -0.74 4.74
N ASN A 195 1.25 -1.11 6.01
CA ASN A 195 0.76 -0.31 7.12
C ASN A 195 1.70 0.88 7.40
N TRP A 196 1.55 1.97 6.66
CA TRP A 196 2.29 3.20 6.92
C TRP A 196 2.09 3.77 8.33
N ALA A 197 0.93 3.55 8.96
CA ALA A 197 0.70 3.98 10.33
C ALA A 197 1.57 3.21 11.34
N SER A 198 1.91 1.93 11.06
CA SER A 198 2.83 1.17 11.93
C SER A 198 4.29 1.64 11.81
N GLU A 199 4.65 2.37 10.76
CA GLU A 199 5.93 3.10 10.67
C GLU A 199 5.86 4.45 11.42
N GLY A 200 4.70 4.79 12.00
CA GLY A 200 4.52 5.95 12.86
C GLY A 200 4.20 7.25 12.13
N PHE A 201 3.74 7.16 10.88
CA PHE A 201 3.31 8.30 10.08
C PHE A 201 1.83 8.60 10.29
N THR A 202 1.51 9.89 10.41
CA THR A 202 0.14 10.41 10.55
C THR A 202 -0.30 11.19 9.31
N THR A 203 0.60 11.42 8.35
CA THR A 203 0.28 12.07 7.07
C THR A 203 1.06 11.43 5.91
N LEU A 204 0.33 11.02 4.87
CA LEU A 204 0.89 10.58 3.59
C LEU A 204 0.72 11.68 2.55
N VAL A 205 1.84 12.13 1.99
CA VAL A 205 1.85 13.04 0.84
C VAL A 205 2.14 12.23 -0.40
N LEU A 206 1.14 12.09 -1.28
CA LEU A 206 1.29 11.41 -2.57
C LEU A 206 1.62 12.46 -3.64
N ALA A 207 2.86 12.45 -4.11
CA ALA A 207 3.30 13.28 -5.21
C ALA A 207 3.05 12.59 -6.56
N THR A 208 2.47 13.34 -7.49
CA THR A 208 2.19 12.90 -8.87
C THR A 208 2.24 14.11 -9.80
N ASP A 209 2.61 13.89 -11.05
CA ASP A 209 2.47 14.88 -12.12
C ASP A 209 1.12 14.78 -12.85
N SER A 210 0.21 13.89 -12.43
CA SER A 210 -1.12 13.75 -13.02
C SER A 210 -2.11 14.81 -12.51
N GLU A 211 -2.47 15.75 -13.39
CA GLU A 211 -3.54 16.71 -13.10
C GLU A 211 -4.91 16.01 -12.96
N TYR A 212 -5.13 14.93 -13.73
CA TYR A 212 -6.35 14.12 -13.67
C TYR A 212 -6.60 13.58 -12.26
N VAL A 213 -5.55 13.03 -11.63
CA VAL A 213 -5.62 12.49 -10.27
C VAL A 213 -5.84 13.60 -9.25
N VAL A 214 -5.03 14.66 -9.28
CA VAL A 214 -5.09 15.72 -8.26
C VAL A 214 -6.43 16.46 -8.30
N LYS A 215 -6.85 16.93 -9.48
CA LYS A 215 -8.14 17.63 -9.62
C LYS A 215 -9.32 16.68 -9.48
N GLY A 216 -9.21 15.45 -9.98
CA GLY A 216 -10.22 14.42 -9.80
C GLY A 216 -10.55 14.21 -8.33
N ALA A 217 -9.52 13.97 -7.52
CA ALA A 217 -9.63 13.68 -6.10
C ALA A 217 -10.07 14.85 -5.23
N THR A 218 -9.70 16.09 -5.59
CA THR A 218 -9.85 17.26 -4.69
C THR A 218 -10.93 18.25 -5.13
N GLU A 219 -11.29 18.24 -6.41
CA GLU A 219 -12.29 19.15 -6.99
C GLU A 219 -13.50 18.38 -7.57
N TRP A 220 -13.26 17.42 -8.47
CA TRP A 220 -14.31 16.83 -9.29
C TRP A 220 -15.13 15.76 -8.57
N ILE A 221 -14.50 14.99 -7.67
CA ILE A 221 -15.12 13.87 -6.96
C ILE A 221 -16.42 14.26 -6.25
N ARG A 222 -16.47 15.46 -5.66
CA ARG A 222 -17.67 15.98 -4.97
C ARG A 222 -18.84 16.15 -5.94
N ALA A 223 -18.58 16.59 -7.16
CA ALA A 223 -19.60 16.71 -8.19
C ALA A 223 -20.02 15.35 -8.73
N TRP A 224 -19.07 14.43 -8.93
CA TRP A 224 -19.35 13.07 -9.40
C TRP A 224 -20.20 12.29 -8.39
N LEU A 225 -19.86 12.31 -7.10
CA LEU A 225 -20.63 11.66 -6.03
C LEU A 225 -22.07 12.20 -5.99
N ARG A 226 -22.25 13.53 -6.01
CA ARG A 226 -23.60 14.15 -6.05
C ARG A 226 -24.41 13.79 -7.28
N ARG A 227 -23.76 13.45 -8.39
CA ARG A 227 -24.40 13.10 -9.67
C ARG A 227 -24.43 11.59 -9.94
N GLY A 228 -24.11 10.76 -8.95
CA GLY A 228 -24.09 9.31 -9.11
C GLY A 228 -23.10 8.85 -10.19
N TRP A 229 -21.87 9.39 -10.15
CA TRP A 229 -20.78 9.09 -11.10
C TRP A 229 -21.08 9.47 -12.56
N ARG A 230 -21.79 10.58 -12.75
CA ARG A 230 -22.04 11.18 -14.07
C ARG A 230 -21.37 12.55 -14.21
N LYS A 231 -20.83 12.80 -15.41
CA LYS A 231 -20.28 14.09 -15.83
C LYS A 231 -21.40 15.10 -16.13
N SER A 232 -21.06 16.37 -16.36
CA SER A 232 -22.03 17.42 -16.72
C SER A 232 -22.75 17.15 -18.05
N ASP A 233 -22.12 16.43 -18.97
CA ASP A 233 -22.71 16.01 -20.25
C ASP A 233 -23.61 14.75 -20.11
N GLY A 234 -23.78 14.22 -18.90
CA GLY A 234 -24.59 13.03 -18.62
C GLY A 234 -23.88 11.69 -18.83
N ALA A 235 -22.70 11.70 -19.45
CA ALA A 235 -21.91 10.49 -19.63
C ALA A 235 -21.33 9.98 -18.29
N VAL A 236 -21.11 8.68 -18.21
CA VAL A 236 -20.51 8.05 -17.03
C VAL A 236 -19.06 8.53 -16.88
N VAL A 237 -18.65 8.80 -15.65
CA VAL A 237 -17.27 9.14 -15.33
C VAL A 237 -16.36 7.95 -15.69
N SER A 238 -15.17 8.18 -16.22
CA SER A 238 -14.22 7.10 -16.49
C SER A 238 -13.56 6.61 -15.18
N ASN A 239 -13.24 5.32 -15.10
CA ASN A 239 -12.52 4.71 -13.96
C ASN A 239 -13.27 4.79 -12.62
N VAL A 240 -14.61 4.70 -12.62
CA VAL A 240 -15.43 4.76 -11.39
C VAL A 240 -15.01 3.72 -10.37
N ASP A 241 -14.68 2.51 -10.84
CA ASP A 241 -14.20 1.41 -10.01
C ASP A 241 -12.93 1.80 -9.21
N MET A 242 -11.94 2.38 -9.89
CA MET A 242 -10.70 2.84 -9.28
C MET A 242 -10.93 4.03 -8.35
N TRP A 243 -11.79 4.97 -8.74
CA TRP A 243 -12.11 6.11 -7.87
C TRP A 243 -12.83 5.67 -6.58
N GLN A 244 -13.76 4.72 -6.68
CA GLN A 244 -14.44 4.16 -5.51
C GLN A 244 -13.45 3.41 -4.61
N LEU A 245 -12.53 2.63 -5.18
CA LEU A 245 -11.49 1.98 -4.40
C LEU A 245 -10.58 3.02 -3.70
N PHE A 246 -10.08 4.01 -4.44
CA PHE A 246 -9.26 5.07 -3.86
C PHE A 246 -9.95 5.80 -2.71
N LEU A 247 -11.26 6.10 -2.84
CA LEU A 247 -12.02 6.67 -1.74
C LEU A 247 -12.11 5.74 -0.53
N GLY A 248 -12.26 4.42 -0.76
CA GLY A 248 -12.26 3.42 0.31
C GLY A 248 -10.94 3.40 1.05
N GLU A 249 -9.82 3.52 0.32
CA GLU A 249 -8.49 3.64 0.91
C GLU A 249 -8.32 4.93 1.73
N VAL A 250 -8.84 6.06 1.25
CA VAL A 250 -8.79 7.34 1.99
C VAL A 250 -9.58 7.27 3.29
N GLU A 251 -10.80 6.71 3.24
CA GLU A 251 -11.64 6.50 4.42
C GLU A 251 -10.96 5.56 5.42
N ARG A 252 -10.36 4.47 4.94
CA ARG A 252 -9.58 3.54 5.76
C ARG A 252 -8.42 4.23 6.45
N TRP A 253 -7.60 4.98 5.72
CA TRP A 253 -6.47 5.70 6.33
C TRP A 253 -6.92 6.72 7.38
N HIS A 254 -8.11 7.31 7.20
CA HIS A 254 -8.70 8.19 8.19
C HIS A 254 -9.02 7.47 9.51
N GLU A 255 -9.49 6.22 9.46
CA GLU A 255 -9.72 5.39 10.66
C GLU A 255 -8.41 5.11 11.42
N TYR A 256 -7.30 4.96 10.69
CA TYR A 256 -5.95 4.86 11.25
C TYR A 256 -5.34 6.22 11.67
N ALA A 257 -6.14 7.30 11.68
CA ALA A 257 -5.70 8.66 11.95
C ALA A 257 -4.59 9.17 11.02
N VAL A 258 -4.51 8.63 9.80
CA VAL A 258 -3.57 9.03 8.75
C VAL A 258 -4.26 9.91 7.72
N LYS A 259 -3.72 11.11 7.51
CA LYS A 259 -4.23 12.04 6.50
C LYS A 259 -3.63 11.74 5.14
N ILE A 260 -4.47 11.70 4.10
CA ILE A 260 -4.02 11.60 2.72
C ILE A 260 -4.02 12.98 2.07
N GLN A 261 -2.86 13.38 1.54
CA GLN A 261 -2.66 14.64 0.84
C GLN A 261 -2.07 14.39 -0.55
N LEU A 262 -2.56 15.10 -1.56
CA LEU A 262 -2.04 15.02 -2.92
C LEU A 262 -1.21 16.25 -3.25
N TRP A 263 -0.01 16.03 -3.78
CA TRP A 263 0.88 17.08 -4.25
C TRP A 263 1.06 16.99 -5.76
N LYS A 264 0.50 17.95 -6.50
CA LYS A 264 0.83 18.11 -7.92
C LYS A 264 2.27 18.62 -8.04
N ILE A 265 3.13 17.81 -8.64
CA ILE A 265 4.53 18.18 -8.93
C ILE A 265 4.77 18.31 -10.45
N PRO A 266 5.80 19.05 -10.87
CA PRO A 266 6.33 18.99 -12.23
C PRO A 266 6.90 17.61 -12.57
N ARG A 267 6.83 17.21 -13.84
CA ARG A 267 7.26 15.88 -14.30
C ARG A 267 8.76 15.63 -14.10
N GLU A 268 9.57 16.68 -14.21
CA GLU A 268 11.01 16.63 -13.97
C GLU A 268 11.39 16.26 -12.54
N TRP A 269 10.44 16.33 -11.59
CA TRP A 269 10.63 15.89 -10.21
C TRP A 269 10.14 14.46 -9.96
N ASN A 270 9.44 13.85 -10.94
CA ASN A 270 8.83 12.51 -10.84
C ASN A 270 9.53 11.45 -11.71
N THR A 271 10.79 11.70 -12.11
CA THR A 271 11.47 10.92 -13.16
C THR A 271 11.62 9.44 -12.85
N GLU A 272 11.85 9.09 -11.58
CA GLU A 272 12.02 7.69 -11.18
C GLU A 272 10.70 6.91 -11.22
N ALA A 273 9.61 7.50 -10.74
CA ALA A 273 8.30 6.86 -10.84
C ALA A 273 7.86 6.71 -12.30
N ASP A 274 8.07 7.73 -13.15
CA ASP A 274 7.81 7.67 -14.60
C ASP A 274 8.62 6.56 -15.30
N ARG A 275 9.92 6.44 -14.98
CA ARG A 275 10.77 5.37 -15.52
C ARG A 275 10.23 3.99 -15.14
N LEU A 276 9.93 3.80 -13.85
CA LEU A 276 9.45 2.52 -13.33
C LEU A 276 8.05 2.16 -13.86
N ALA A 277 7.16 3.13 -14.03
CA ALA A 277 5.84 2.88 -14.62
C ALA A 277 5.94 2.42 -16.08
N LYS A 278 6.88 2.99 -16.85
CA LYS A 278 7.19 2.53 -18.22
C LYS A 278 7.82 1.14 -18.27
N GLU A 279 8.59 0.76 -17.25
CA GLU A 279 9.11 -0.60 -17.10
C GLU A 279 7.99 -1.58 -16.75
N GLY A 280 7.07 -1.21 -15.85
CA GLY A 280 5.87 -1.97 -15.55
C GLY A 280 5.01 -2.24 -16.80
N ALA A 281 4.91 -1.24 -17.69
CA ALA A 281 4.17 -1.37 -18.95
C ALA A 281 4.82 -2.32 -19.98
N GLN A 282 6.09 -2.69 -19.78
CA GLN A 282 6.82 -3.62 -20.64
C GLN A 282 6.84 -5.05 -20.11
N LEU A 283 6.34 -5.28 -18.89
CA LEU A 283 6.19 -6.62 -18.37
C LEU A 283 5.20 -7.40 -19.25
N ASP A 284 5.47 -8.69 -19.44
CA ASP A 284 4.66 -9.61 -20.24
C ASP A 284 3.92 -10.58 -19.32
N GLU A 285 3.10 -10.04 -18.40
CA GLU A 285 2.28 -10.85 -17.52
C GLU A 285 0.78 -10.59 -17.79
N GLU A 286 0.01 -11.65 -18.11
CA GLU A 286 -1.44 -11.54 -18.01
C GLU A 286 -1.82 -11.48 -16.52
N LEU A 287 -2.10 -10.26 -16.06
CA LEU A 287 -2.54 -9.96 -14.71
C LEU A 287 -4.06 -9.75 -14.70
N THR A 288 -4.78 -10.55 -13.91
CA THR A 288 -6.03 -10.10 -13.28
C THR A 288 -5.71 -8.95 -12.31
N TYR A 289 -6.70 -8.27 -11.71
CA TYR A 289 -6.40 -7.47 -10.51
C TYR A 289 -5.81 -8.41 -9.49
N ARG A 290 -4.49 -8.54 -9.52
CA ARG A 290 -3.76 -9.28 -8.55
C ARG A 290 -3.75 -8.34 -7.37
N GLU A 291 -4.23 -8.82 -6.24
CA GLU A 291 -3.84 -8.30 -4.92
C GLU A 291 -2.35 -8.54 -4.65
N ARG A 292 -1.55 -8.74 -5.71
CA ARG A 292 -0.11 -8.73 -5.65
C ARG A 292 0.31 -7.30 -5.37
N LEU A 293 0.39 -7.02 -4.08
CA LEU A 293 1.34 -6.21 -3.33
C LEU A 293 0.94 -6.08 -1.85
N GLY A 294 0.24 -7.13 -1.36
CA GLY A 294 0.41 -7.76 -0.04
C GLY A 294 0.31 -9.30 -0.18
N ILE A 295 0.92 -9.85 -1.24
CA ILE A 295 0.54 -11.07 -2.02
C ILE A 295 0.08 -12.32 -1.22
N PHE A 296 -1.07 -12.89 -1.60
CA PHE A 296 -1.40 -14.32 -1.43
C PHE A 296 -1.37 -15.06 -2.79
N PRO A 297 -1.19 -16.40 -2.83
CA PRO A 297 -1.08 -17.35 -1.72
C PRO A 297 0.33 -17.45 -1.12
#